data_AF-A0A183GWU4-F1
#
_entry.id   AF-A0A183GWU4-F1
#
_cell.length_a   1.000
_cell.length_b   1.000
_cell.length_c   1.000
_cell.angle_alpha   90.00
_cell.angle_beta   90.00
_cell.angle_gamma   90.00
#
_symmetry.space_group_name_H-M   'P 1'
#
loop_
_entity.id
_entity.type
_entity.pdbx_description
1 polymer ?
#
loop_
_entity_poly.entity_id
_entity_poly.type
_entity_poly.pdbx_seq_one_letter_code
_entity_poly.pdbx_strand_id
1 'polypeptide(L)'
;MNGLYTVIERRKEAMDASGRTYTPLVLVCNRNVLKPLKTYSMCFFDLESLVEIVDISRHPVTPPASPGPPQKRRRLPSPVLSASRNVIEQMPRPLFDERTWNIQEIKAVQVHHTRMANGFIFGVSGRRVVFSGDTKPCDLLVEEGQDAD
;
A
#
# COMPACT_ATOMS: atom_id res chain seq x y z
N MET A 1 9.10 -3.89 13.85
CA MET A 1 8.96 -4.53 12.53
C MET A 1 8.67 -6.03 12.58
N ASN A 2 8.82 -6.74 13.72
CA ASN A 2 8.60 -8.19 13.75
C ASN A 2 7.12 -8.61 13.65
N GLY A 3 6.18 -7.78 14.12
CA GLY A 3 4.76 -8.14 14.11
C GLY A 3 4.19 -8.40 12.70
N LEU A 4 4.56 -7.59 11.71
CA LEU A 4 4.09 -7.79 10.31
C LEU A 4 4.55 -9.15 9.76
N TYR A 5 5.82 -9.49 9.95
CA TYR A 5 6.40 -10.73 9.44
C TYR A 5 5.75 -11.94 10.11
N THR A 6 5.58 -11.88 11.44
CA THR A 6 4.83 -12.89 12.18
C THR A 6 3.39 -13.03 11.68
N VAL A 7 2.69 -11.93 11.35
CA VAL A 7 1.32 -12.01 10.77
C VAL A 7 1.32 -12.76 9.44
N ILE A 8 2.31 -12.50 8.57
CA ILE A 8 2.43 -13.18 7.27
C ILE A 8 2.69 -14.68 7.47
N GLU A 9 3.64 -15.03 8.34
CA GLU A 9 3.99 -16.42 8.67
C GLU A 9 2.80 -17.17 9.29
N ARG A 10 2.16 -16.60 10.32
CA ARG A 10 1.03 -17.22 10.99
C ARG A 10 -0.19 -17.38 10.09
N ARG A 11 -0.40 -16.46 9.14
CA ARG A 11 -1.43 -16.62 8.12
C ARG A 11 -1.13 -17.82 7.21
N LYS A 12 0.13 -18.01 6.79
CA LYS A 12 0.52 -19.19 6.00
C LYS A 12 0.27 -20.48 6.76
N GLU A 13 0.73 -20.56 8.00
CA GLU A 13 0.50 -21.70 8.89
C GLU A 13 -1.00 -22.01 9.03
N ALA A 14 -1.83 -20.99 9.26
CA ALA A 14 -3.28 -21.16 9.41
C ALA A 14 -3.95 -21.67 8.13
N MET A 15 -3.53 -21.17 6.96
CA MET A 15 -4.08 -21.63 5.68
C MET A 15 -3.69 -23.07 5.38
N ASP A 16 -2.44 -23.45 5.64
CA ASP A 16 -1.96 -24.82 5.47
C ASP A 16 -2.69 -25.79 6.39
N ALA A 17 -2.88 -25.41 7.66
CA ALA A 17 -3.65 -26.19 8.62
C ALA A 17 -5.12 -26.35 8.21
N SER A 18 -5.68 -25.39 7.47
CA SER A 18 -7.04 -25.47 6.94
C SER A 18 -7.19 -26.33 5.68
N GLY A 19 -6.08 -26.86 5.13
CA GLY A 19 -6.05 -27.64 3.90
C GLY A 19 -6.41 -26.86 2.63
N ARG A 20 -6.40 -25.53 2.71
CA ARG A 20 -6.73 -24.64 1.58
C ARG A 20 -5.46 -24.24 0.84
N THR A 21 -5.57 -24.06 -0.47
CA THR A 21 -4.51 -23.43 -1.25
C THR A 21 -4.22 -22.03 -0.71
N TYR A 22 -2.94 -21.75 -0.47
CA TYR A 22 -2.54 -20.45 0.04
C TYR A 22 -2.91 -19.33 -0.93
N THR A 23 -3.52 -18.28 -0.40
CA THR A 23 -3.85 -17.06 -1.14
C THR A 23 -2.99 -15.93 -0.61
N PRO A 24 -2.13 -15.31 -1.44
CA PRO A 24 -1.23 -14.24 -1.01
C PRO A 24 -1.96 -13.11 -0.30
N LEU A 25 -1.33 -12.56 0.73
CA LEU A 25 -1.84 -11.39 1.43
C LEU A 25 -1.52 -10.13 0.62
N VAL A 26 -2.52 -9.29 0.35
CA VAL A 26 -2.28 -7.99 -0.30
C VAL A 26 -1.68 -7.03 0.72
N LEU A 27 -0.44 -6.61 0.51
CA LEU A 27 0.30 -5.69 1.36
C LEU A 27 0.41 -4.30 0.69
N VAL A 28 -0.49 -3.40 1.09
CA VAL A 28 -0.43 -1.99 0.71
C VAL A 28 0.60 -1.28 1.57
N CYS A 29 1.71 -0.83 0.99
CA CYS A 29 2.79 -0.22 1.77
C CYS A 29 3.66 0.75 0.98
N ASN A 30 4.49 1.50 1.72
CA ASN A 30 5.52 2.36 1.14
C ASN A 30 6.88 1.67 1.06
N ARG A 31 7.81 2.26 0.32
CA ARG A 31 9.22 1.80 0.22
C ARG A 31 9.93 1.56 1.55
N ASN A 32 9.55 2.26 2.62
CA ASN A 32 10.13 2.06 3.96
C ASN A 32 9.76 0.71 4.58
N VAL A 33 8.65 0.09 4.15
CA VAL A 33 8.27 -1.28 4.55
C VAL A 33 8.82 -2.28 3.55
N LEU A 34 8.70 -1.97 2.26
CA LEU A 34 9.12 -2.85 1.17
C LEU A 34 10.62 -3.19 1.21
N LYS A 35 11.49 -2.21 1.48
CA LYS A 35 12.94 -2.42 1.50
C LYS A 35 13.35 -3.41 2.61
N PRO A 36 13.00 -3.19 3.88
CA PRO A 36 13.25 -4.17 4.93
C PRO A 36 12.64 -5.54 4.65
N LEU A 37 11.44 -5.61 4.08
CA LEU A 37 10.80 -6.88 3.74
C LEU A 37 11.63 -7.68 2.71
N LYS A 38 12.09 -7.02 1.65
CA LYS A 38 12.96 -7.64 0.64
C LYS A 38 14.28 -8.11 1.24
N THR A 39 14.93 -7.27 2.05
CA THR A 39 16.18 -7.63 2.73
C THR A 39 15.97 -8.83 3.66
N TYR A 40 14.89 -8.83 4.44
CA TYR A 40 14.55 -9.96 5.30
C TYR A 40 14.31 -11.23 4.48
N SER A 41 13.57 -11.12 3.38
CA SER A 41 13.23 -12.25 2.51
C SER A 41 14.45 -12.89 1.85
N MET A 42 15.41 -12.07 1.43
CA MET A 42 16.68 -12.56 0.87
C MET A 42 17.59 -13.23 1.90
N CYS A 43 17.55 -12.77 3.16
CA CYS A 43 18.52 -13.19 4.17
C CYS A 43 18.02 -14.29 5.11
N PHE A 44 16.71 -14.44 5.31
CA PHE A 44 16.15 -15.29 6.36
C PHE A 44 15.08 -16.25 5.85
N PHE A 45 13.91 -15.72 5.48
CA PHE A 45 12.78 -16.53 5.05
C PHE A 45 12.00 -15.77 3.98
N ASP A 46 11.69 -16.44 2.87
CA ASP A 46 11.04 -15.82 1.71
C ASP A 46 9.57 -15.45 2.01
N LEU A 47 9.38 -14.30 2.66
CA LEU A 47 8.07 -13.70 2.90
C LEU A 47 7.53 -12.98 1.67
N GLU A 48 8.39 -12.62 0.71
CA GLU A 48 7.98 -11.90 -0.50
C GLU A 48 7.07 -12.77 -1.36
N SER A 49 7.32 -14.08 -1.46
CA SER A 49 6.41 -15.00 -2.17
C SER A 49 5.04 -15.22 -1.50
N LEU A 50 4.87 -14.76 -0.25
CA LEU A 50 3.62 -14.90 0.49
C LEU A 50 2.71 -13.67 0.38
N VAL A 51 3.17 -12.59 -0.25
CA VAL A 51 2.44 -11.33 -0.33
C VAL A 51 2.36 -10.79 -1.76
N GLU A 52 1.26 -10.11 -2.07
CA GLU A 52 1.13 -9.30 -3.28
C GLU A 52 1.25 -7.83 -2.91
N ILE A 53 2.19 -7.10 -3.50
CA ILE A 53 2.63 -5.80 -2.98
C ILE A 53 2.00 -4.67 -3.79
N VAL A 54 1.27 -3.79 -3.11
CA VAL A 54 0.75 -2.54 -3.66
C VAL A 54 1.62 -1.39 -3.12
N ASP A 55 2.59 -0.94 -3.94
CA ASP A 55 3.56 0.11 -3.57
C ASP A 55 2.98 1.52 -3.77
N ILE A 56 2.36 2.05 -2.71
CA ILE A 56 1.76 3.39 -2.70
C ILE A 56 2.80 4.53 -2.63
N SER A 57 4.10 4.23 -2.75
CA SER A 57 5.15 5.25 -2.90
C SER A 57 5.55 5.56 -4.34
N ARG A 58 5.05 4.79 -5.33
CA ARG A 58 5.31 5.03 -6.76
C ARG A 58 4.24 5.93 -7.38
N HIS A 59 4.61 6.71 -8.39
CA HIS A 59 3.64 7.25 -9.35
C HIS A 59 3.39 6.22 -10.45
N PRO A 60 2.22 6.23 -11.11
CA PRO A 60 2.12 5.72 -12.47
C PRO A 60 3.24 6.40 -13.27
N VAL A 61 4.20 5.62 -13.75
CA VAL A 61 5.27 6.13 -14.59
C VAL A 61 4.58 6.64 -15.87
N THR A 62 4.75 7.92 -16.17
CA THR A 62 4.44 8.50 -17.49
C THR A 62 5.08 7.62 -18.61
N PRO A 63 4.54 7.64 -19.84
CA PRO A 63 4.72 6.58 -20.86
C PRO A 63 6.18 6.27 -21.23
N PRO A 64 6.46 5.10 -21.85
CA PRO A 64 7.82 4.64 -22.12
C PRO A 64 8.61 5.70 -22.89
N ALA A 65 9.80 6.02 -22.37
CA ALA A 65 10.72 6.96 -22.99
C ALA A 65 11.10 6.48 -24.40
N SER A 66 10.93 7.34 -25.40
CA SER A 66 11.41 7.12 -26.76
C SER A 66 12.91 6.76 -26.76
N PRO A 67 13.36 5.89 -27.69
CA PRO A 67 14.75 5.44 -27.76
C PRO A 67 15.65 6.59 -28.22
N GLY A 68 16.19 7.32 -27.26
CA GLY A 68 17.17 8.38 -27.47
C GLY A 68 18.39 8.14 -26.57
N PRO A 69 19.59 8.63 -26.97
CA PRO A 69 20.82 8.39 -26.24
C PRO A 69 20.77 9.00 -24.82
N PRO A 70 21.50 8.42 -23.86
CA PRO A 70 21.39 8.78 -22.45
C PRO A 70 21.94 10.19 -22.20
N GLN A 71 21.06 11.20 -22.23
CA GLN A 71 21.40 12.53 -21.74
C GLN A 71 21.60 12.49 -20.23
N LYS A 72 22.64 13.20 -19.73
CA LYS A 72 22.87 13.43 -18.30
C LYS A 72 21.53 13.77 -17.65
N ARG A 73 21.01 12.86 -16.81
CA ARG A 73 19.72 13.01 -16.14
C ARG A 73 19.75 14.27 -15.29
N ARG A 74 19.32 15.40 -15.87
CA ARG A 74 18.91 16.58 -15.12
C ARG A 74 17.93 16.05 -14.09
N ARG A 75 18.23 16.21 -12.79
CA ARG A 75 17.34 15.75 -11.70
C ARG A 75 16.01 16.45 -11.93
N LEU A 76 15.08 15.78 -12.60
CA LEU A 76 13.69 16.20 -12.66
C LEU A 76 13.25 16.36 -11.20
N PRO A 77 12.48 17.41 -10.86
CA PRO A 77 11.91 17.50 -9.53
C PRO A 77 11.26 16.15 -9.23
N SER A 78 11.57 15.58 -8.05
CA SER A 78 10.99 14.30 -7.66
C SER A 78 9.49 14.41 -7.87
N PRO A 79 8.87 13.48 -8.63
CA PRO A 79 7.48 13.64 -9.01
C PRO A 79 6.67 13.81 -7.72
N VAL A 80 5.97 14.95 -7.62
CA VAL A 80 5.22 15.34 -6.43
C VAL A 80 4.16 14.28 -6.23
N LEU A 81 4.33 13.41 -5.22
CA LEU A 81 3.33 12.38 -4.91
C LEU A 81 2.01 13.09 -4.63
N SER A 82 0.93 12.71 -5.32
CA SER A 82 -0.41 13.19 -4.97
C SER A 82 -0.62 12.98 -3.48
N ALA A 83 -1.08 14.03 -2.80
CA ALA A 83 -1.27 14.04 -1.35
C ALA A 83 -2.42 13.09 -0.92
N SER A 84 -3.29 12.71 -1.85
CA SER A 84 -4.34 11.70 -1.67
C SER A 84 -4.34 10.75 -2.88
N ARG A 85 -4.53 9.45 -2.64
CA ARG A 85 -4.41 8.40 -3.66
C ARG A 85 -5.51 7.37 -3.54
N ASN A 86 -6.20 7.13 -4.64
CA ASN A 86 -7.08 5.96 -4.76
C ASN A 86 -6.24 4.68 -4.84
N VAL A 87 -6.44 3.77 -3.90
CA VAL A 87 -5.71 2.50 -3.82
C VAL A 87 -6.43 1.41 -4.61
N ILE A 88 -7.76 1.50 -4.80
CA ILE A 88 -8.58 0.49 -5.49
C ILE A 88 -8.04 0.18 -6.89
N GLU A 89 -7.65 1.22 -7.63
CA GLU A 89 -7.11 1.08 -8.99
C GLU A 89 -5.79 0.30 -9.07
N GLN A 90 -5.05 0.24 -7.97
CA GLN A 90 -3.76 -0.44 -7.87
C GLN A 90 -3.89 -1.85 -7.26
N MET A 91 -5.08 -2.23 -6.80
CA MET A 91 -5.28 -3.53 -6.16
C MET A 91 -5.20 -4.67 -7.19
N PRO A 92 -4.59 -5.81 -6.83
CA PRO A 92 -4.48 -6.97 -7.71
C PRO A 92 -5.87 -7.63 -7.91
N ARG A 93 -6.43 -7.50 -9.12
CA ARG A 93 -7.76 -8.01 -9.47
C ARG A 93 -8.01 -9.50 -9.18
N PRO A 94 -7.03 -10.42 -9.31
CA PRO A 94 -7.24 -11.81 -8.91
C PRO A 94 -7.50 -12.02 -7.41
N LEU A 95 -7.10 -11.06 -6.57
CA LEU A 95 -7.19 -11.14 -5.10
C LEU A 95 -8.17 -10.12 -4.51
N PHE A 96 -8.66 -9.18 -5.32
CA PHE A 96 -9.47 -8.05 -4.89
C PHE A 96 -10.60 -7.77 -5.88
N ASP A 97 -11.82 -7.72 -5.36
CA ASP A 97 -13.02 -7.31 -6.08
C ASP A 97 -13.85 -6.39 -5.18
N GLU A 98 -13.87 -5.11 -5.53
CA GLU A 98 -14.60 -4.07 -4.81
C GLU A 98 -16.10 -4.33 -4.73
N ARG A 99 -16.70 -5.00 -5.72
CA ARG A 99 -18.14 -5.29 -5.72
C ARG A 99 -18.45 -6.42 -4.75
N THR A 100 -17.71 -7.52 -4.85
CA THR A 100 -17.88 -8.67 -3.97
C THR A 100 -17.61 -8.31 -2.50
N TRP A 101 -16.65 -7.41 -2.26
CA TRP A 101 -16.27 -6.99 -0.91
C TRP A 101 -17.05 -5.76 -0.42
N ASN A 102 -17.95 -5.23 -1.25
CA ASN A 102 -18.77 -4.05 -0.96
C ASN A 102 -17.93 -2.84 -0.53
N ILE A 103 -16.84 -2.59 -1.26
CA ILE A 103 -15.89 -1.49 -1.05
C ILE A 103 -16.31 -0.30 -1.91
N GLN A 104 -16.53 0.85 -1.29
CA GLN A 104 -16.84 2.11 -1.98
C GLN A 104 -15.58 2.95 -2.21
N GLU A 105 -14.65 2.95 -1.26
CA GLU A 105 -13.38 3.67 -1.40
C GLU A 105 -12.27 3.05 -0.57
N ILE A 106 -11.04 3.18 -1.06
CA ILE A 106 -9.81 2.99 -0.29
C ILE A 106 -8.86 4.10 -0.69
N LYS A 107 -8.57 5.03 0.23
CA LYS A 107 -7.63 6.13 0.00
C LYS A 107 -6.42 6.02 0.91
N ALA A 108 -5.26 6.35 0.37
CA ALA A 108 -4.06 6.65 1.13
C ALA A 108 -3.81 8.17 1.08
N VAL A 109 -3.80 8.82 2.23
CA VAL A 109 -3.67 10.27 2.38
C VAL A 109 -2.35 10.58 3.07
N GLN A 110 -1.54 11.45 2.49
CA GLN A 110 -0.27 11.88 3.07
C GLN A 110 -0.53 12.70 4.34
N VAL A 111 0.18 12.37 5.41
CA VAL A 111 -0.03 13.01 6.72
C VAL A 111 1.21 13.71 7.26
N HIS A 112 1.03 14.55 8.28
CA HIS A 112 2.08 15.37 8.87
C HIS A 112 2.94 14.58 9.86
N HIS A 113 3.79 13.70 9.34
CA HIS A 113 4.75 12.95 10.14
C HIS A 113 6.09 12.78 9.40
N THR A 114 6.39 11.59 8.87
CA THR A 114 7.54 11.39 7.99
C THR A 114 7.13 11.52 6.52
N ARG A 115 8.11 11.67 5.62
CA ARG A 115 7.86 11.91 4.19
C ARG A 115 6.92 10.90 3.51
N MET A 116 6.84 9.67 4.02
CA MET A 116 6.01 8.60 3.47
C MET A 116 5.04 8.05 4.53
N ALA A 117 4.67 8.85 5.52
CA ALA A 117 3.58 8.51 6.41
C ALA A 117 2.25 8.78 5.71
N ASN A 118 1.33 7.83 5.80
CA ASN A 118 -0.02 7.97 5.26
C ASN A 118 -1.05 7.58 6.31
N GLY A 119 -2.15 8.33 6.35
CA GLY A 119 -3.42 7.86 6.86
C GLY A 119 -4.18 7.09 5.78
N PHE A 120 -5.18 6.33 6.18
CA PHE A 120 -6.01 5.54 5.30
C PHE A 120 -7.49 5.79 5.56
N ILE A 121 -8.27 5.79 4.49
CA ILE A 121 -9.73 5.92 4.55
C ILE A 121 -10.32 4.73 3.83
N PHE A 122 -11.28 4.08 4.47
CA PHE A 122 -11.98 2.91 3.95
C PHE A 122 -13.49 3.18 3.97
N GLY A 123 -14.11 3.16 2.79
CA GLY A 123 -15.55 3.05 2.65
C GLY A 123 -15.90 1.58 2.40
N VAL A 124 -16.50 0.92 3.38
CA VAL A 124 -16.87 -0.50 3.32
C VAL A 124 -18.27 -0.70 3.84
N SER A 125 -19.12 -1.31 3.02
CA SER A 125 -20.51 -1.63 3.35
C SER A 125 -21.31 -0.44 3.87
N GLY A 126 -21.13 0.71 3.24
CA GLY A 126 -21.82 1.96 3.59
C GLY A 126 -21.32 2.60 4.88
N ARG A 127 -20.25 2.06 5.49
CA ARG A 127 -19.53 2.70 6.61
C ARG A 127 -18.21 3.27 6.15
N ARG A 128 -17.79 4.35 6.79
CA ARG A 128 -16.56 5.06 6.48
C ARG A 128 -15.66 5.12 7.70
N VAL A 129 -14.46 4.53 7.58
CA VAL A 129 -13.50 4.42 8.69
C VAL A 129 -12.19 5.09 8.31
N VAL A 130 -11.65 5.89 9.22
CA VAL A 130 -10.38 6.61 9.04
C VAL A 130 -9.34 6.09 10.02
N PHE A 131 -8.17 5.72 9.51
CA PHE A 131 -6.98 5.39 10.28
C PHE A 131 -5.92 6.47 10.03
N SER A 132 -5.61 7.28 11.04
CA SER A 132 -4.66 8.40 10.87
C SER A 132 -3.21 7.95 10.73
N GLY A 133 -2.86 6.81 11.31
CA GLY A 133 -1.47 6.50 11.66
C GLY A 133 -0.90 7.56 12.61
N ASP A 134 0.43 7.61 12.70
CA ASP A 134 1.13 8.67 13.43
C ASP A 134 1.12 9.95 12.60
N THR A 135 0.50 11.01 13.14
CA THR A 135 0.43 12.32 12.50
C THR A 135 0.23 13.43 13.52
N LYS A 136 0.75 14.62 13.21
CA LYS A 136 0.26 15.87 13.81
C LYS A 136 -1.16 16.18 13.29
N PRO A 137 -1.89 17.16 13.85
CA PRO A 137 -3.09 17.69 13.21
C PRO A 137 -2.83 17.96 11.71
N CYS A 138 -3.71 17.43 10.87
CA CYS A 138 -3.52 17.35 9.42
C CYS A 138 -4.85 17.65 8.73
N ASP A 139 -4.97 18.88 8.22
CA ASP A 139 -6.20 19.39 7.63
C ASP A 139 -6.64 18.56 6.41
N LEU A 140 -5.67 18.08 5.62
CA LEU A 140 -5.96 17.20 4.48
C LEU A 140 -6.65 15.90 4.91
N LEU A 141 -6.25 15.29 6.03
CA LEU A 141 -6.90 14.09 6.53
C LEU A 141 -8.29 14.39 7.10
N VAL A 142 -8.48 15.58 7.68
CA VAL A 142 -9.79 16.05 8.15
C VAL A 142 -10.74 16.26 6.97
N GLU A 143 -10.28 16.93 5.91
CA GLU A 143 -11.05 17.16 4.69
C GLU A 143 -11.38 15.85 3.98
N GLU A 144 -10.37 15.01 3.73
CA GLU A 144 -10.57 13.73 3.05
C GLU A 144 -11.40 12.77 3.90
N GLY A 145 -11.26 12.79 5.23
CA GLY A 145 -11.94 11.91 6.19
C GLY A 145 -13.27 12.43 6.73
N GLN A 146 -13.78 13.55 6.19
CA GLN A 146 -15.04 14.16 6.64
C GLN A 146 -16.22 13.17 6.61
N ASP A 147 -17.11 13.20 7.60
CA ASP A 147 -18.27 12.30 7.69
C ASP A 147 -17.92 10.80 7.84
N ALA A 148 -16.74 10.49 8.38
CA ALA A 148 -16.43 9.14 8.86
C ALA A 148 -17.27 8.77 10.11
N ASP A 149 -17.63 7.49 10.24
CA ASP A 149 -18.44 6.93 11.33
C ASP A 149 -17.66 6.70 12.64
#